data_AF-T1B7V4-F1
#
_entry.id   AF-T1B7V4-F1
#
_cell.length_a   1.000
_cell.length_b   1.000
_cell.length_c   1.000
_cell.angle_alpha   90.00
_cell.angle_beta   90.00
_cell.angle_gamma   90.00
#
_symmetry.space_group_name_H-M   'P 1'
#
loop_
_entity.id
_entity.type
_entity.pdbx_description
1 polymer ?
#
loop_
_entity_poly.entity_id
_entity_poly.type
_entity_poly.pdbx_seq_one_letter_code
_entity_poly.pdbx_strand_id
1 'polypeptide(L)'
;MNFKRLSHREGTMTMANVVTSHKACTVNPLKMSQPIGAALAFLGLDACMPALHGSQGCTAFGMVLFVRHFRENIPLQTTAMNEATTIL
;
A
#
# COMPACT_ATOMS: atom_id res chain seq x y z
N MET A 1 -5.02 22.60 -0.21
CA MET A 1 -4.64 23.92 -0.78
C MET A 1 -3.33 24.40 -0.18
N ASN A 2 -2.23 24.26 -0.92
CA ASN A 2 -1.04 25.13 -0.90
C ASN A 2 -0.09 24.62 -1.99
N PHE A 3 -0.44 24.94 -3.24
CA PHE A 3 0.32 24.64 -4.45
C PHE A 3 1.33 25.78 -4.64
N LYS A 4 2.55 25.63 -4.13
CA LYS A 4 3.58 26.68 -4.21
C LYS A 4 4.17 26.70 -5.62
N ARG A 5 3.60 27.57 -6.47
CA ARG A 5 4.21 28.38 -7.53
C ARG A 5 5.49 27.80 -8.19
N LEU A 6 5.32 27.08 -9.30
CA LEU A 6 6.41 26.73 -10.23
C LEU A 6 6.85 28.01 -10.97
N SER A 7 8.02 28.52 -10.61
CA SER A 7 8.70 29.62 -11.31
C SER A 7 9.26 29.11 -12.63
N HIS A 8 8.87 29.78 -13.73
CA HIS A 8 9.55 29.73 -15.02
C HIS A 8 11.07 29.86 -14.87
N ARG A 9 11.85 28.94 -15.46
CA ARG A 9 13.20 29.19 -16.01
C ARG A 9 13.46 28.27 -17.21
N GLU A 10 14.11 28.88 -18.19
CA GLU A 10 14.35 28.44 -19.58
C GLU A 10 15.33 27.26 -19.71
N GLY A 11 15.10 26.44 -20.75
CA GLY A 11 16.12 25.95 -21.70
C GLY A 11 17.46 25.42 -21.16
N THR A 12 17.45 24.33 -20.41
CA THR A 12 18.58 23.38 -20.28
C THR A 12 17.97 21.99 -20.04
N MET A 13 18.52 20.90 -20.61
CA MET A 13 18.06 19.55 -20.27
C MET A 13 18.32 19.32 -18.78
N THR A 14 17.29 19.53 -17.97
CA THR A 14 17.37 19.50 -16.52
C THR A 14 17.29 18.06 -16.06
N MET A 15 18.35 17.61 -15.40
CA MET A 15 18.29 16.44 -14.53
C MET A 15 17.06 16.56 -13.62
N ALA A 16 16.30 15.48 -13.49
CA ALA A 16 15.10 15.46 -12.66
C ALA A 16 15.44 15.96 -11.24
N ASN A 17 14.77 17.02 -10.79
CA ASN A 17 14.94 17.52 -9.42
C ASN A 17 14.26 16.53 -8.46
N VAL A 18 15.06 15.77 -7.70
CA VAL A 18 14.55 14.81 -6.72
C VAL A 18 14.20 15.55 -5.43
N VAL A 19 12.91 15.68 -5.16
CA VAL A 19 12.41 16.32 -3.93
C VAL A 19 11.90 15.24 -2.98
N THR A 20 12.53 15.12 -1.81
CA THR A 20 12.14 14.19 -0.74
C THR A 20 11.39 14.92 0.37
N SER A 21 10.41 14.23 0.97
CA SER A 21 9.66 14.77 2.12
C SER A 21 10.35 14.39 3.42
N HIS A 22 10.68 15.38 4.26
CA HIS A 22 11.33 15.18 5.57
C HIS A 22 10.38 15.36 6.76
N LYS A 23 9.09 15.57 6.51
CA LYS A 23 8.08 15.68 7.57
C LYS A 23 7.85 14.32 8.23
N ALA A 24 7.62 14.30 9.54
CA ALA A 24 7.27 13.09 10.28
C ALA A 24 5.90 12.50 9.87
N CYS A 25 4.95 13.37 9.51
CA CYS A 25 3.60 12.97 9.13
C CYS A 25 3.50 12.66 7.63
N THR A 26 3.05 11.45 7.29
CA THR A 26 2.71 11.10 5.91
C THR A 26 1.33 11.66 5.57
N VAL A 27 1.23 12.43 4.49
CA VAL A 27 -0.04 13.00 4.00
C VAL A 27 -0.26 12.48 2.60
N ASN A 28 -1.42 11.91 2.32
CA ASN A 28 -1.77 11.28 1.04
C ASN A 28 -0.65 10.31 0.56
N PRO A 29 -0.43 9.19 1.28
CA PRO A 29 0.66 8.27 0.96
C PRO A 29 0.56 7.76 -0.48
N LEU A 30 1.68 7.80 -1.20
CA LEU A 30 1.78 7.26 -2.56
C LEU A 30 1.90 5.72 -2.56
N LYS A 31 2.48 5.15 -1.50
CA LYS A 31 2.79 3.72 -1.41
C LYS A 31 1.85 3.01 -0.45
N MET A 32 1.51 1.77 -0.79
CA MET A 32 0.80 0.84 0.09
C MET A 32 1.80 -0.07 0.82
N SER A 33 1.32 -0.83 1.80
CA SER A 33 2.15 -1.72 2.62
C SER A 33 2.72 -2.89 1.80
N GLN A 34 3.90 -3.37 2.20
CA GLN A 34 4.57 -4.49 1.53
C GLN A 34 3.75 -5.79 1.49
N PRO A 35 3.00 -6.19 2.55
CA PRO A 35 2.20 -7.43 2.53
C PRO A 35 1.12 -7.44 1.45
N ILE A 36 0.58 -6.28 1.07
CA ILE A 36 -0.38 -6.17 -0.03
C ILE A 36 0.29 -6.54 -1.36
N GLY A 37 1.50 -6.03 -1.61
CA GLY A 37 2.26 -6.39 -2.81
C GLY A 37 2.61 -7.88 -2.86
N ALA A 38 3.00 -8.46 -1.72
CA ALA A 38 3.27 -9.89 -1.62
C ALA A 38 2.00 -10.74 -1.85
N ALA A 39 0.86 -10.33 -1.27
CA ALA A 39 -0.42 -10.99 -1.49
C ALA A 39 -0.82 -10.97 -2.98
N LEU A 40 -0.62 -9.85 -3.67
CA LEU A 40 -0.87 -9.75 -5.10
C LEU A 40 0.01 -10.71 -5.92
N ALA A 41 1.28 -10.85 -5.54
CA ALA A 41 2.18 -11.80 -6.19
C ALA A 41 1.71 -13.26 -5.99
N PHE A 42 1.29 -13.64 -4.78
CA PHE A 42 0.78 -14.98 -4.49
C PHE A 42 -0.57 -15.27 -5.15
N LEU A 43 -1.46 -14.27 -5.29
CA LEU A 43 -2.72 -14.42 -6.05
C LEU A 43 -2.50 -14.75 -7.53
N GLY A 44 -1.31 -14.47 -8.07
CA GLY A 44 -0.93 -14.88 -9.42
C GLY A 44 -0.54 -16.35 -9.57
N LEU A 45 -0.45 -17.10 -8.46
CA LEU A 45 -0.14 -18.53 -8.46
C LEU A 45 -1.42 -19.36 -8.51
N ASP A 46 -1.42 -20.42 -9.33
CA ASP A 46 -2.55 -21.34 -9.41
C ASP A 46 -2.81 -22.03 -8.06
N ALA A 47 -4.09 -22.18 -7.71
CA ALA A 47 -4.58 -22.76 -6.46
C ALA A 47 -3.92 -22.21 -5.17
N CYS A 48 -3.50 -20.94 -5.16
CA CYS A 48 -2.90 -20.30 -4.00
C CYS A 48 -3.89 -19.40 -3.25
N MET A 49 -3.93 -19.50 -1.92
CA MET A 49 -4.70 -18.61 -1.05
C MET A 49 -3.73 -17.89 -0.09
N PRO A 50 -3.40 -16.61 -0.32
CA PRO A 50 -2.49 -15.88 0.53
C PRO A 50 -3.06 -15.67 1.94
N ALA A 51 -2.22 -15.84 2.96
CA ALA A 51 -2.57 -15.59 4.35
C ALA A 51 -1.71 -14.45 4.93
N LEU A 52 -2.36 -13.41 5.44
CA LEU A 52 -1.70 -12.30 6.12
C LEU A 52 -1.65 -12.59 7.63
N HIS A 53 -0.44 -12.73 8.14
CA HIS A 53 -0.20 -12.85 9.57
C HIS A 53 -0.34 -11.48 10.24
N GLY A 54 -1.40 -11.31 11.03
CA GLY A 54 -1.75 -10.03 11.64
C GLY A 54 -3.18 -10.01 12.15
N SER A 55 -3.61 -8.84 12.63
CA SER A 55 -5.01 -8.60 12.95
C SER A 55 -5.86 -8.58 11.68
N GLN A 56 -7.16 -8.82 11.84
CA GLN A 56 -8.11 -8.91 10.71
C GLN A 56 -8.15 -7.62 9.86
N GLY A 57 -7.87 -6.46 10.48
CA GLY A 57 -7.89 -5.16 9.80
C GLY A 57 -6.88 -5.07 8.66
N CYS A 58 -5.67 -5.60 8.83
CA CYS A 58 -4.64 -5.60 7.79
C CYS A 58 -5.12 -6.27 6.50
N THR A 59 -5.83 -7.40 6.66
CA THR A 59 -6.37 -8.20 5.55
C THR A 59 -7.63 -7.57 4.95
N ALA A 60 -8.52 -7.04 5.79
CA ALA A 60 -9.75 -6.39 5.34
C ALA A 60 -9.45 -5.17 4.44
N PHE A 61 -8.48 -4.32 4.81
CA PHE A 61 -8.09 -3.19 3.96
C PHE A 61 -7.46 -3.63 2.63
N GLY A 62 -6.64 -4.68 2.64
CA GLY A 62 -6.09 -5.28 1.43
C GLY A 62 -7.18 -5.84 0.51
N MET A 63 -8.15 -6.58 1.05
CA MET A 63 -9.30 -7.08 0.28
C MET A 63 -10.10 -5.94 -0.34
N VAL A 64 -10.47 -4.92 0.45
CA VAL A 64 -11.25 -3.78 -0.07
C VAL A 64 -10.50 -3.05 -1.18
N LEU A 65 -9.17 -2.89 -1.06
CA LEU A 65 -8.34 -2.32 -2.11
C LEU A 65 -8.44 -3.13 -3.41
N PHE A 66 -8.23 -4.45 -3.34
CA PHE A 66 -8.24 -5.30 -4.52
C PHE A 66 -9.62 -5.45 -5.15
N VAL A 67 -10.67 -5.65 -4.35
CA VAL A 67 -12.06 -5.73 -4.84
C VAL A 67 -12.44 -4.42 -5.57
N ARG A 68 -12.03 -3.25 -5.05
CA ARG A 68 -12.28 -1.97 -5.72
C ARG A 68 -11.50 -1.81 -7.02
N HIS A 69 -10.27 -2.32 -7.07
CA HIS A 69 -9.41 -2.19 -8.25
C HIS A 69 -9.78 -3.17 -9.36
N PHE A 70 -9.91 -4.45 -9.03
CA PHE A 70 -10.17 -5.53 -9.98
C PHE A 70 -11.67 -5.79 -10.22
N ARG A 71 -12.55 -5.30 -9.33
CA ARG A 71 -14.00 -5.53 -9.39
C ARG A 71 -14.41 -7.01 -9.31
N GLU A 72 -13.59 -7.81 -8.63
CA GLU A 72 -13.82 -9.24 -8.41
C GLU A 72 -13.70 -9.59 -6.94
N ASN A 73 -14.21 -10.76 -6.54
CA ASN A 73 -14.02 -11.26 -5.19
C ASN A 73 -12.62 -11.87 -5.05
N ILE A 74 -11.82 -11.36 -4.12
CA ILE A 74 -10.40 -11.71 -4.00
C ILE A 74 -10.17 -12.55 -2.74
N PRO A 75 -9.72 -13.80 -2.85
CA PRO A 75 -9.54 -14.67 -1.70
C PRO A 75 -8.29 -14.28 -0.90
N LEU A 76 -8.47 -13.82 0.35
CA LEU A 76 -7.39 -13.58 1.30
C LEU A 76 -7.73 -14.16 2.67
N GLN A 77 -6.74 -14.76 3.33
CA GLN A 77 -6.85 -15.30 4.68
C GLN A 77 -6.08 -14.46 5.70
N THR A 78 -6.40 -14.66 6.97
CA THR A 78 -5.71 -13.99 8.07
C THR A 78 -5.59 -14.88 9.29
N THR A 79 -4.50 -14.72 10.05
CA THR A 79 -4.38 -15.38 11.36
C THR A 79 -5.23 -14.73 12.45
N ALA A 80 -5.87 -13.59 12.16
CA ALA A 80 -6.81 -12.92 13.06
C ALA A 80 -6.25 -12.69 14.47
N MET A 81 -5.05 -12.11 14.54
CA MET A 81 -4.42 -11.80 15.82
C MET A 81 -5.32 -10.90 16.68
N ASN A 82 -5.45 -11.29 17.94
CA ASN A 82 -6.12 -10.57 19.02
C ASN A 82 -5.10 -10.14 20.10
N GLU A 83 -5.58 -9.52 21.18
CA GLU A 83 -4.72 -9.05 22.27
C GLU A 83 -3.90 -10.19 22.90
N ALA A 84 -4.50 -11.38 23.08
CA ALA A 84 -3.79 -12.53 23.63
C ALA A 84 -2.63 -12.98 22.73
N THR A 85 -2.85 -13.13 21.42
CA THR A 85 -1.79 -13.47 20.45
C THR A 85 -0.78 -12.35 20.19
N THR A 86 -1.05 -11.14 20.71
CA THR A 86 -0.09 -10.03 20.65
C THR A 86 0.90 -10.11 21.83
N ILE A 87 0.46 -10.68 22.96
CA ILE A 87 1.25 -10.79 24.19
C ILE A 87 2.02 -12.12 24.25
N LEU A 88 1.41 -13.21 23.76
CA LEU A 88 2.01 -14.55 23.67
C LEU A 88 2.95 -14.66 22.47
#